data_AF-A0A1J3GXK1-F1
#
_entry.id   AF-A0A1J3GXK1-F1
#
_cell.length_a   1.000
_cell.length_b   1.000
_cell.length_c   1.000
_cell.angle_alpha   90.00
_cell.angle_beta   90.00
_cell.angle_gamma   90.00
#
_symmetry.space_group_name_H-M   'P 1'
#
loop_
_entity.id
_entity.type
_entity.pdbx_description
1 polymer ?
#
loop_
_entity_poly.entity_id
_entity_poly.type
_entity_poly.pdbx_seq_one_letter_code
_entity_poly.pdbx_strand_id
1 'polypeptide(L)'
;PITPDLGLESSMKNRILILEAKNAPFLLGKEKGHYWGEIKESLHNSPDQKEYFRLLDFENRDLQIRERKHSCLEVFREVLLRNPYLEERAAYSPHEAFIDFLNEKRDALDVSHPGHSPAEVDRLEILFLGQVEKDLIRHGSGSIHMKQLVGNWD
;
A
#
# COMPACT_ATOMS: atom_id res chain seq x y z
N PRO A 1 -28.13 7.50 -17.62
CA PRO A 1 -27.11 8.39 -17.01
C PRO A 1 -26.52 7.73 -15.76
N ILE A 2 -25.21 7.83 -15.56
CA ILE A 2 -24.55 7.35 -14.33
C ILE A 2 -24.81 8.38 -13.21
N THR A 3 -25.16 7.88 -12.03
CA THR A 3 -25.21 8.68 -10.80
C THR A 3 -23.92 8.42 -10.02
N PRO A 4 -23.01 9.42 -9.92
CA PRO A 4 -21.73 9.24 -9.24
C PRO A 4 -21.87 9.25 -7.71
N ASP A 5 -21.02 8.48 -7.04
CA ASP A 5 -20.81 8.58 -5.60
C ASP A 5 -19.77 9.68 -5.30
N LEU A 6 -20.25 10.93 -5.29
CA LEU A 6 -19.41 12.10 -5.05
C LEU A 6 -18.73 12.09 -3.68
N GLY A 7 -19.31 11.40 -2.70
CA GLY A 7 -18.75 11.29 -1.36
C GLY A 7 -17.51 10.42 -1.35
N LEU A 8 -17.61 9.22 -1.91
CA LEU A 8 -16.48 8.29 -2.01
C LEU A 8 -15.38 8.84 -2.93
N GLU A 9 -15.74 9.40 -4.08
CA GLU A 9 -14.78 10.04 -4.98
C GLU A 9 -14.00 11.18 -4.29
N SER A 10 -14.68 12.04 -3.54
CA SER A 10 -14.02 13.13 -2.80
C SER A 10 -13.09 12.59 -1.70
N SER A 11 -13.51 11.52 -1.01
CA SER A 11 -12.69 10.84 -0.01
C SER A 11 -11.41 10.28 -0.63
N MET A 12 -11.52 9.56 -1.75
CA MET A 12 -10.38 8.99 -2.47
C MET A 12 -9.44 10.08 -2.97
N LYS A 13 -9.97 11.15 -3.58
CA LYS A 13 -9.17 12.29 -4.03
C LYS A 13 -8.34 12.88 -2.88
N ASN A 14 -8.96 13.13 -1.72
CA ASN A 14 -8.26 13.71 -0.58
C ASN A 14 -7.16 12.79 -0.04
N ARG A 15 -7.43 11.48 0.01
CA ARG A 15 -6.47 10.45 0.40
C ARG A 15 -5.26 10.39 -0.54
N ILE A 16 -5.51 10.46 -1.86
CA ILE A 16 -4.44 10.57 -2.87
C ILE A 16 -3.60 11.84 -2.67
N LEU A 17 -4.25 12.99 -2.46
CA LEU A 17 -3.53 14.25 -2.22
C LEU A 17 -2.61 14.18 -0.99
N ILE A 18 -3.01 13.47 0.07
CA ILE A 18 -2.16 13.23 1.25
C ILE A 18 -0.93 12.41 0.88
N LEU A 19 -1.09 11.34 0.11
CA LEU A 19 0.03 10.51 -0.34
C LEU A 19 0.98 11.28 -1.26
N GLU A 20 0.45 12.10 -2.18
CA GLU A 20 1.24 12.96 -3.05
C GLU A 20 2.01 14.03 -2.27
N ALA A 21 1.40 14.63 -1.25
CA ALA A 21 2.06 15.61 -0.39
C ALA A 21 3.23 14.99 0.39
N LYS A 22 3.11 13.71 0.78
CA LYS A 22 4.17 12.94 1.45
C LYS A 22 5.20 12.33 0.49
N ASN A 23 5.04 12.52 -0.82
CA ASN A 23 5.84 11.87 -1.86
C ASN A 23 5.90 10.33 -1.66
N ALA A 24 4.75 9.73 -1.35
CA ALA A 24 4.67 8.29 -1.11
C ALA A 24 5.11 7.51 -2.37
N PRO A 25 6.03 6.53 -2.25
CA PRO A 25 6.56 5.81 -3.41
C PRO A 25 5.53 4.87 -4.06
N PHE A 26 4.41 4.63 -3.39
CA PHE A 26 3.39 3.67 -3.80
C PHE A 26 2.34 4.24 -4.76
N LEU A 27 2.59 5.40 -5.39
CA LEU A 27 1.72 6.02 -6.40
C LEU A 27 2.20 5.77 -7.85
N LEU A 28 2.84 4.63 -8.10
CA LEU A 28 3.29 4.18 -9.44
C LEU A 28 4.22 5.17 -10.17
N GLY A 29 4.96 6.00 -9.44
CA GLY A 29 5.83 7.03 -10.04
C GLY A 29 5.08 8.11 -10.82
N LYS A 30 3.76 8.25 -10.63
CA LYS A 30 2.97 9.28 -11.31
C LYS A 30 3.26 10.67 -10.76
N GLU A 31 3.21 11.67 -11.63
CA GLU A 31 3.24 13.08 -11.23
C GLU A 31 2.00 13.45 -10.42
N LYS A 32 2.13 14.50 -9.59
CA LYS A 32 1.03 14.96 -8.73
C LYS A 32 -0.20 15.32 -9.55
N GLY A 33 -1.37 14.84 -9.12
CA GLY A 33 -2.65 15.01 -9.80
C GLY A 33 -2.94 13.98 -10.88
N HIS A 34 -1.94 13.30 -11.45
CA HIS A 34 -2.17 12.33 -12.54
C HIS A 34 -2.89 11.08 -12.06
N TYR A 35 -2.56 10.59 -10.86
CA TYR A 35 -3.18 9.38 -10.32
C TYR A 35 -4.71 9.54 -10.18
N TRP A 36 -5.17 10.65 -9.59
CA TRP A 36 -6.61 10.94 -9.50
C TRP A 36 -7.23 11.24 -10.88
N GLY A 37 -6.49 11.92 -11.77
CA GLY A 37 -6.96 12.21 -13.12
C GLY A 37 -7.37 10.96 -13.90
N GLU A 38 -6.53 9.93 -13.89
CA GLU A 38 -6.79 8.66 -14.57
C GLU A 38 -7.98 7.89 -13.99
N ILE A 39 -8.12 7.86 -12.65
CA ILE A 39 -9.29 7.27 -12.00
C ILE A 39 -10.55 8.01 -12.43
N LYS A 40 -10.52 9.34 -12.40
CA LYS A 40 -11.69 10.16 -12.72
C LYS A 40 -12.11 10.01 -14.18
N GLU A 41 -11.15 9.92 -15.09
CA GLU A 41 -11.39 9.63 -16.51
C GLU A 41 -12.02 8.25 -16.69
N SER A 42 -11.48 7.23 -16.04
CA SER A 42 -12.00 5.85 -16.12
C SER A 42 -13.44 5.74 -15.58
N LEU A 43 -13.73 6.42 -14.47
CA LEU A 43 -15.08 6.50 -13.89
C LEU A 43 -16.06 7.25 -14.81
N HIS A 44 -15.61 8.34 -15.45
CA HIS A 44 -16.43 9.11 -16.38
C HIS A 44 -16.81 8.29 -17.63
N ASN A 45 -15.87 7.47 -18.11
CA ASN A 45 -16.02 6.64 -19.30
C ASN A 45 -16.69 5.28 -19.03
N SER A 46 -17.22 5.06 -17.82
CA SER A 46 -17.91 3.82 -17.49
C SER A 46 -19.17 3.63 -18.37
N PRO A 47 -19.42 2.41 -18.91
CA PRO A 47 -20.53 2.15 -19.82
C PRO A 47 -21.89 2.13 -19.11
N ASP A 48 -21.93 1.75 -17.83
CA ASP A 48 -23.14 1.68 -17.04
C ASP A 48 -22.85 1.84 -15.53
N GLN A 49 -23.92 1.92 -14.73
CA GLN A 49 -23.83 2.12 -13.28
C GLN A 49 -23.13 0.97 -12.55
N LYS A 50 -23.28 -0.26 -13.04
CA LYS A 50 -22.67 -1.45 -12.43
C LYS A 50 -21.16 -1.40 -12.62
N GLU A 51 -20.72 -1.07 -13.82
CA GLU A 51 -19.31 -0.95 -14.14
C GLU A 51 -18.65 0.23 -13.43
N TYR A 52 -19.35 1.37 -13.33
CA TYR A 52 -18.92 2.50 -12.51
C TYR A 52 -18.62 2.07 -11.06
N PHE A 53 -19.56 1.37 -10.41
CA PHE A 53 -19.35 0.92 -9.03
C PHE A 53 -18.27 -0.15 -8.91
N ARG A 54 -18.15 -1.05 -9.90
CA ARG A 54 -17.08 -2.06 -9.93
C ARG A 54 -15.71 -1.41 -9.99
N LEU A 55 -15.53 -0.41 -10.85
CA LEU A 55 -14.28 0.34 -10.97
C LEU A 55 -14.00 1.17 -9.72
N LEU A 56 -15.00 1.89 -9.22
CA LEU A 56 -14.84 2.71 -8.01
C LEU A 56 -14.40 1.88 -6.80
N ASP A 57 -15.02 0.72 -6.60
CA ASP A 57 -14.70 -0.22 -5.53
C ASP A 57 -13.29 -0.84 -5.70
N PHE A 58 -12.89 -1.15 -6.94
CA PHE A 58 -11.53 -1.58 -7.25
C PHE A 58 -10.50 -0.50 -6.90
N GLU A 59 -10.65 0.71 -7.44
CA GLU A 59 -9.73 1.83 -7.23
C GLU A 59 -9.64 2.22 -5.75
N ASN A 60 -10.75 2.13 -5.00
CA ASN A 60 -10.75 2.40 -3.57
C ASN A 60 -9.94 1.35 -2.79
N ARG A 61 -10.04 0.06 -3.12
CA ARG A 61 -9.23 -0.99 -2.48
C ARG A 61 -7.76 -0.87 -2.83
N ASP A 62 -7.44 -0.62 -4.09
CA ASP A 62 -6.06 -0.40 -4.52
C ASP A 62 -5.44 0.78 -3.78
N LEU A 63 -6.19 1.89 -3.64
CA LEU A 63 -5.76 3.03 -2.83
C LEU A 63 -5.55 2.65 -1.35
N GLN A 64 -6.43 1.85 -0.74
CA GLN A 64 -6.24 1.36 0.64
C GLN A 64 -4.95 0.55 0.81
N ILE A 65 -4.60 -0.28 -0.17
CA ILE A 65 -3.34 -1.04 -0.16
C ILE A 65 -2.15 -0.07 -0.19
N ARG A 66 -2.14 0.89 -1.12
CA ARG A 66 -1.07 1.89 -1.24
C ARG A 66 -0.88 2.71 0.03
N GLU A 67 -1.97 3.14 0.64
CA GLU A 67 -1.93 3.84 1.92
C GLU A 67 -1.33 3.01 3.04
N ARG A 68 -1.71 1.72 3.12
CA ARG A 68 -1.18 0.83 4.15
C ARG A 68 0.29 0.51 3.93
N LYS A 69 0.72 0.30 2.69
CA LYS A 69 2.14 0.18 2.35
C LYS A 69 2.92 1.42 2.78
N HIS A 70 2.38 2.61 2.51
CA HIS A 70 2.98 3.86 2.96
C HIS A 70 3.03 3.97 4.49
N SER A 71 1.96 3.62 5.19
CA SER A 71 1.93 3.64 6.66
C SER A 71 2.98 2.71 7.26
N CYS A 72 3.08 1.48 6.73
CA CYS A 72 4.11 0.52 7.13
C CYS A 72 5.52 1.09 6.95
N LEU A 73 5.78 1.75 5.81
CA LEU A 73 7.07 2.36 5.51
C LEU A 73 7.41 3.51 6.47
N GLU A 74 6.45 4.36 6.81
CA GLU A 74 6.66 5.44 7.77
C GLU A 74 6.99 4.91 9.17
N VAL A 75 6.26 3.90 9.67
CA VAL A 75 6.58 3.25 10.95
C VAL A 75 7.96 2.60 10.89
N PHE A 76 8.28 1.90 9.81
CA PHE A 76 9.60 1.29 9.61
C PHE A 76 10.73 2.32 9.65
N ARG A 77 10.56 3.46 8.97
CA ARG A 77 11.51 4.60 9.02
C ARG A 77 11.70 5.12 10.44
N GLU A 78 10.63 5.24 11.21
CA GLU A 78 10.74 5.64 12.61
C GLU A 78 11.53 4.62 13.45
N VAL A 79 11.34 3.32 13.19
CA VAL A 79 12.10 2.26 13.87
C VAL A 79 13.59 2.38 13.54
N LEU A 80 13.95 2.57 12.28
CA LEU A 80 15.35 2.74 11.87
C LEU A 80 15.98 3.99 12.45
N LEU A 81 15.26 5.12 12.44
CA LEU A 81 15.73 6.37 13.02
C LEU A 81 16.04 6.23 14.53
N ARG A 82 15.25 5.42 15.25
CA ARG A 82 15.47 5.11 16.67
C ARG A 82 16.56 4.05 16.90
N ASN A 83 16.95 3.31 15.87
CA ASN A 83 17.91 2.21 15.94
C ASN A 83 18.94 2.29 14.78
N PRO A 84 19.80 3.33 14.71
CA PRO A 84 20.68 3.54 13.55
C PRO A 84 21.62 2.38 13.24
N TYR A 85 22.00 1.60 14.26
CA TYR A 85 22.84 0.40 14.11
C TYR A 85 22.23 -0.66 13.16
N LEU A 86 20.91 -0.62 12.93
CA LEU A 86 20.23 -1.51 11.99
C LEU A 86 20.54 -1.15 10.54
N GLU A 87 20.64 0.14 10.22
CA GLU A 87 21.05 0.58 8.89
C GLU A 87 22.54 0.31 8.66
N GLU A 88 23.39 0.56 9.66
CA GLU A 88 24.84 0.35 9.57
C GLU A 88 25.24 -1.11 9.32
N ARG A 89 24.44 -2.06 9.83
CA ARG A 89 24.70 -3.51 9.72
C ARG A 89 24.01 -4.16 8.53
N ALA A 90 23.10 -3.47 7.87
CA ALA A 90 22.36 -4.04 6.76
C ALA A 90 23.26 -4.20 5.53
N ALA A 91 23.20 -5.38 4.89
CA ALA A 91 23.95 -5.65 3.67
C ALA A 91 23.43 -4.86 2.45
N TYR A 92 22.18 -4.41 2.51
CA TYR A 92 21.48 -3.64 1.48
C TYR A 92 20.69 -2.50 2.13
N SER A 93 20.21 -1.56 1.32
CA SER A 93 19.34 -0.47 1.79
C SER A 93 18.10 -1.05 2.49
N PRO A 94 17.92 -0.84 3.80
CA PRO A 94 16.75 -1.37 4.51
C PRO A 94 15.44 -0.80 3.97
N HIS A 95 15.47 0.42 3.43
CA HIS A 95 14.29 1.06 2.83
C HIS A 95 13.88 0.37 1.53
N GLU A 96 14.82 0.03 0.65
CA GLU A 96 14.54 -0.70 -0.59
C GLU A 96 14.07 -2.12 -0.27
N ALA A 97 14.78 -2.83 0.62
CA ALA A 97 14.41 -4.16 1.06
C ALA A 97 12.99 -4.21 1.69
N PHE A 98 12.60 -3.17 2.45
CA PHE A 98 11.26 -3.09 3.02
C PHE A 98 10.20 -2.87 1.93
N ILE A 99 10.46 -2.02 0.94
CA ILE A 99 9.53 -1.81 -0.18
C ILE A 99 9.37 -3.10 -0.99
N ASP A 100 10.46 -3.80 -1.27
CA ASP A 100 10.44 -5.08 -1.99
C ASP A 100 9.66 -6.13 -1.21
N PHE A 101 9.90 -6.28 0.10
CA PHE A 101 9.12 -7.17 0.97
C PHE A 101 7.61 -6.92 0.91
N LEU A 102 7.19 -5.65 0.92
CA LEU A 102 5.77 -5.30 0.81
C LEU A 102 5.19 -5.61 -0.58
N ASN A 103 6.00 -5.53 -1.64
CA ASN A 103 5.58 -5.80 -3.01
C ASN A 103 5.54 -7.29 -3.32
N GLU A 104 6.57 -8.05 -2.94
CA GLU A 104 6.65 -9.51 -3.08
C GLU A 104 5.51 -10.23 -2.36
N LYS A 105 4.95 -9.61 -1.31
CA LYS A 105 3.79 -10.19 -0.63
C LYS A 105 2.60 -10.37 -1.56
N ARG A 106 2.37 -9.46 -2.51
CA ARG A 106 1.27 -9.57 -3.46
C ARG A 106 1.44 -10.83 -4.31
N ASP A 107 2.62 -10.99 -4.89
CA ASP A 107 2.97 -12.16 -5.71
C ASP A 107 2.80 -13.47 -4.92
N ALA A 108 3.23 -13.49 -3.66
CA ALA A 108 3.06 -14.64 -2.78
C ALA A 108 1.57 -14.96 -2.48
N LEU A 109 0.72 -13.93 -2.33
CA LEU A 109 -0.72 -14.12 -2.12
C LEU A 109 -1.39 -14.67 -3.38
N ASP A 110 -1.06 -14.14 -4.56
CA ASP A 110 -1.61 -14.62 -5.83
C ASP A 110 -1.23 -16.10 -6.10
N VAL A 111 0.01 -16.49 -5.79
CA VAL A 111 0.46 -17.90 -5.91
C VAL A 111 -0.22 -18.82 -4.89
N SER A 112 -0.40 -18.37 -3.65
CA SER A 112 -0.94 -19.22 -2.57
C SER A 112 -2.46 -19.36 -2.56
N HIS A 113 -3.19 -18.51 -3.32
CA HIS A 113 -4.64 -18.52 -3.38
C HIS A 113 -5.16 -18.66 -4.81
N PRO A 114 -4.80 -19.76 -5.52
CA PRO A 114 -5.27 -19.96 -6.88
C PRO A 114 -6.80 -20.01 -6.92
N GLY A 115 -7.41 -19.23 -7.81
CA GLY A 115 -8.86 -19.16 -7.97
C GLY A 115 -9.56 -18.11 -7.11
N HIS A 116 -8.86 -17.43 -6.20
CA HIS A 116 -9.41 -16.22 -5.57
C HIS A 116 -9.57 -15.11 -6.60
N SER A 117 -10.64 -14.33 -6.45
CA SER A 117 -10.83 -13.08 -7.18
C SER A 117 -9.81 -12.02 -6.73
N PRO A 118 -9.46 -11.05 -7.58
CA PRO A 118 -8.59 -9.95 -7.18
C PRO A 118 -9.04 -9.26 -5.88
N ALA A 119 -10.35 -9.04 -5.72
CA ALA A 119 -10.90 -8.42 -4.51
C ALA A 119 -10.71 -9.26 -3.24
N GLU A 120 -10.66 -10.59 -3.34
CA GLU A 120 -10.34 -11.46 -2.20
C GLU A 120 -8.87 -11.36 -1.82
N VAL A 121 -7.98 -11.35 -2.82
CA VAL A 121 -6.54 -11.17 -2.58
C VAL A 121 -6.23 -9.79 -2.00
N ASP A 122 -6.87 -8.73 -2.51
CA ASP A 122 -6.74 -7.36 -1.99
C ASP A 122 -7.07 -7.30 -0.49
N ARG A 123 -8.14 -7.99 -0.08
CA ARG A 123 -8.54 -8.05 1.34
C ARG A 123 -7.49 -8.75 2.20
N LEU A 124 -6.86 -9.81 1.69
CA LEU A 124 -5.79 -10.51 2.39
C LEU A 124 -4.53 -9.62 2.50
N GLU A 125 -4.19 -8.89 1.44
CA GLU A 125 -3.07 -7.93 1.46
C GLU A 125 -3.32 -6.81 2.46
N ILE A 126 -4.51 -6.21 2.46
CA ILE A 126 -4.93 -5.19 3.44
C ILE A 126 -4.78 -5.70 4.87
N LEU A 127 -5.21 -6.94 5.15
CA LEU A 127 -5.11 -7.55 6.47
C LEU A 127 -3.65 -7.78 6.86
N PHE A 128 -2.84 -8.30 5.95
CA PHE A 128 -1.41 -8.51 6.17
C PHE A 128 -0.69 -7.21 6.47
N LEU A 129 -0.89 -6.16 5.66
CA LEU A 129 -0.26 -4.86 5.89
C LEU A 129 -0.65 -4.28 7.25
N GLY A 130 -1.91 -4.44 7.65
CA GLY A 130 -2.35 -4.05 8.99
C GLY A 130 -1.71 -4.87 10.13
N GLN A 131 -1.27 -6.11 9.87
CA GLN A 131 -0.51 -6.91 10.85
C GLN A 131 0.95 -6.46 10.91
N VAL A 132 1.58 -6.20 9.76
CA VAL A 132 2.96 -5.67 9.68
C VAL A 132 3.07 -4.35 10.44
N GLU A 133 2.16 -3.41 10.18
CA GLU A 133 2.11 -2.12 10.86
C GLU A 133 2.00 -2.29 12.38
N LYS A 134 1.07 -3.14 12.85
CA LYS A 134 0.88 -3.42 14.28
C LYS A 134 2.12 -4.04 14.93
N ASP A 135 2.76 -4.97 14.24
CA ASP A 135 3.97 -5.63 14.74
C ASP A 135 5.13 -4.64 14.87
N LEU A 136 5.34 -3.80 13.85
CA LEU A 136 6.35 -2.74 13.87
C LEU A 136 6.10 -1.72 14.99
N ILE A 137 4.85 -1.26 15.16
CA ILE A 137 4.49 -0.33 16.24
C ILE A 137 4.75 -0.97 17.62
N ARG A 138 4.38 -2.23 17.80
CA ARG A 138 4.43 -2.92 19.09
C ARG A 138 5.85 -3.33 19.48
N HIS A 139 6.64 -3.80 18.53
CA HIS A 139 7.91 -4.46 18.79
C HIS A 139 9.11 -3.68 18.29
N GLY A 140 8.92 -2.64 17.46
CA GLY A 140 10.01 -1.82 16.92
C GLY A 140 11.07 -2.69 16.26
N SER A 141 12.33 -2.54 16.67
CA SER A 141 13.47 -3.34 16.20
C SER A 141 13.35 -4.84 16.52
N GLY A 142 12.52 -5.23 17.49
CA GLY A 142 12.22 -6.62 17.83
C GLY A 142 11.17 -7.29 16.95
N SER A 143 10.53 -6.54 16.03
CA SER A 143 9.54 -7.05 15.08
C SER A 143 10.09 -8.22 14.26
N ILE A 144 9.24 -9.21 13.97
CA ILE A 144 9.62 -10.34 13.13
C ILE A 144 9.99 -9.87 11.71
N HIS A 145 9.33 -8.82 11.22
CA HIS A 145 9.57 -8.25 9.90
C HIS A 145 10.89 -7.49 9.86
N MET A 146 11.24 -6.76 10.93
CA MET A 146 12.56 -6.14 11.06
C MET A 146 13.67 -7.20 10.98
N LYS A 147 13.54 -8.28 11.76
CA LYS A 147 14.54 -9.37 11.79
C LYS A 147 14.71 -10.04 10.43
N GLN A 148 13.61 -10.26 9.70
CA GLN A 148 13.65 -10.81 8.35
C GLN A 148 14.42 -9.91 7.36
N LEU A 149 14.32 -8.60 7.52
CA LEU A 149 14.90 -7.63 6.58
C LEU A 149 16.37 -7.29 6.85
N VAL A 150 16.76 -7.18 8.11
CA VAL A 150 18.13 -6.76 8.50
C VAL A 150 19.09 -7.93 8.73
N GLY A 151 18.67 -9.18 8.48
CA GLY A 151 19.57 -10.33 8.37
C GLY A 151 20.29 -10.78 9.65
N ASN A 152 19.99 -10.20 10.81
CA ASN A 152 20.59 -10.64 12.08
C ASN A 152 19.85 -11.87 12.61
N TRP A 153 20.28 -13.04 12.16
CA TRP A 153 20.17 -14.27 12.94
C TRP A 153 21.36 -14.29 13.91
N ASP A 154 21.05 -14.35 15.21
CA ASP A 154 22.05 -14.71 16.25
C ASP A 154 22.61 -16.12 15.99
#